data_AF-A0A1Y1ZJM2-F1
#
_entry.id   AF-A0A1Y1ZJM2-F1
#
_cell.length_a   1.000
_cell.length_b   1.000
_cell.length_c   1.000
_cell.angle_alpha   90.00
_cell.angle_beta   90.00
_cell.angle_gamma   90.00
#
_symmetry.space_group_name_H-M   'P 1'
#
loop_
_entity.id
_entity.type
_entity.pdbx_description
1 polymer ?
#
loop_
_entity_poly.entity_id
_entity_poly.type
_entity_poly.pdbx_seq_one_letter_code
_entity_poly.pdbx_strand_id
1 'polypeptide(L)'
;MILVINYIILSILFSFILRTKKCLCQSNTEEKPTKFVMETYDENNELIERYQLNYNYDELFFDEYANLLFLTNIKYIIACSEEDIDKSENEKNTLLFWNTSTVTVFISTAIYVNAFPLWYNELKKTNEKPFCIRIDSVGWYDNAYADICKDDDDSIPCPDLIMIGSTQLAVRYLKDETISLNKYFRNYFLKNGKSLENLLTKYTYYDYYVDNNWLAAPVATDFRVFRFNMTTFNYCISEGYDLHYPPVK
;
A
#
# COMPACT_ATOMS: atom_id res chain seq x y z
N MET A 1 2.37 7.48 64.60
CA MET A 1 1.34 6.46 64.25
C MET A 1 0.37 6.97 63.17
N ILE A 2 -0.23 8.16 63.32
CA ILE A 2 -1.18 8.74 62.34
C ILE A 2 -0.58 8.92 60.93
N LEU A 3 0.68 9.36 60.82
CA LEU A 3 1.37 9.54 59.54
C LEU A 3 1.56 8.23 58.74
N VAL A 4 1.80 7.12 59.42
CA VAL A 4 2.00 5.81 58.77
C VAL A 4 0.67 5.27 58.22
N ILE A 5 -0.41 5.48 58.95
CA ILE A 5 -1.76 5.08 58.53
C ILE A 5 -2.19 5.87 57.29
N ASN A 6 -1.92 7.18 57.24
CA ASN A 6 -2.22 8.01 56.07
C ASN A 6 -1.43 7.60 54.83
N TYR A 7 -0.16 7.22 54.98
CA TYR A 7 0.67 6.78 53.85
C TYR A 7 0.19 5.45 53.26
N ILE A 8 -0.21 4.50 54.11
CA ILE A 8 -0.75 3.20 53.69
C ILE A 8 -2.08 3.39 52.95
N ILE A 9 -2.97 4.26 53.46
CA ILE A 9 -4.25 4.56 52.80
C ILE A 9 -4.02 5.19 51.42
N LEU A 10 -3.09 6.15 51.31
CA LEU A 10 -2.73 6.77 50.03
C LEU A 10 -2.13 5.77 49.04
N SER A 11 -1.28 4.86 49.49
CA SER A 11 -0.69 3.82 48.64
C SER A 11 -1.73 2.82 48.11
N ILE A 12 -2.73 2.48 48.94
CA ILE A 12 -3.84 1.61 48.55
C ILE A 12 -4.75 2.33 47.56
N LEU A 13 -5.12 3.59 47.83
CA LEU A 13 -5.91 4.42 46.92
C LEU A 13 -5.20 4.62 45.57
N PHE A 14 -3.90 4.90 45.59
CA PHE A 14 -3.11 5.06 44.36
C PHE A 14 -3.02 3.74 43.56
N SER A 15 -2.85 2.61 44.24
CA SER A 15 -2.89 1.29 43.59
C SER A 15 -4.27 0.95 43.04
N PHE A 16 -5.34 1.36 43.72
CA PHE A 16 -6.71 1.17 43.27
C PHE A 16 -7.01 2.05 42.04
N ILE A 17 -6.60 3.32 42.05
CA ILE A 17 -6.73 4.26 40.93
C ILE A 17 -5.91 3.77 39.71
N LEU A 18 -4.70 3.24 39.92
CA LEU A 18 -3.88 2.65 38.86
C LEU A 18 -4.52 1.39 38.27
N ARG A 19 -5.17 0.57 39.10
CA ARG A 19 -5.90 -0.63 38.65
C ARG A 19 -7.20 -0.28 37.94
N THR A 20 -7.97 0.71 38.41
CA THR A 20 -9.22 1.13 37.75
C THR A 20 -8.97 1.90 36.47
N LYS A 21 -7.86 2.66 36.35
CA LYS A 21 -7.44 3.28 35.08
C LYS A 21 -7.07 2.26 33.99
N LYS A 22 -6.64 1.04 34.36
CA LYS A 22 -6.38 -0.02 33.37
C LYS A 22 -7.65 -0.67 32.81
N CYS A 23 -8.81 -0.51 33.44
CA CYS A 23 -10.03 -1.23 33.05
C CYS A 23 -11.14 -0.36 32.43
N LEU A 24 -10.90 0.92 32.17
CA LEU A 24 -11.93 1.85 31.64
C LEU A 24 -11.53 2.59 30.35
N CYS A 25 -10.42 2.18 29.71
CA CYS A 25 -9.96 2.74 28.42
C CYS A 25 -9.83 1.67 27.31
N GLN A 26 -10.72 0.68 27.28
CA GLN A 26 -10.97 -0.12 26.08
C GLN A 26 -12.45 -0.04 25.73
N SER A 27 -12.88 1.18 25.38
CA SER A 27 -14.16 1.39 24.71
C SER A 27 -14.01 1.04 23.24
N ASN A 28 -14.84 0.13 22.74
CA ASN A 28 -15.02 -0.22 21.33
C ASN A 28 -13.72 -0.57 20.58
N THR A 29 -13.14 -1.74 20.86
CA THR A 29 -12.39 -2.43 19.81
C THR A 29 -13.41 -2.96 18.81
N GLU A 30 -13.73 -2.17 17.78
CA GLU A 30 -14.27 -2.75 16.56
C GLU A 30 -13.33 -3.86 16.14
N GLU A 31 -13.84 -5.09 16.15
CA GLU A 31 -13.06 -6.27 15.83
C GLU A 31 -12.62 -6.14 14.38
N LYS A 32 -11.30 -6.03 14.18
CA LYS A 32 -10.73 -5.92 12.83
C LYS A 32 -10.92 -7.26 12.13
N PRO A 33 -11.50 -7.32 10.93
CA PRO A 33 -11.63 -8.58 10.21
C PRO A 33 -10.24 -9.13 9.92
N THR A 34 -10.04 -10.39 10.26
CA THR A 34 -8.81 -11.14 9.97
C THR A 34 -8.97 -12.00 8.72
N LYS A 35 -10.19 -12.25 8.28
CA LYS A 35 -10.49 -13.10 7.12
C LYS A 35 -10.87 -12.28 5.90
N PHE A 36 -10.19 -12.57 4.81
CA PHE A 36 -10.39 -11.92 3.52
C PHE A 36 -10.49 -12.97 2.43
N VAL A 37 -11.11 -12.59 1.32
CA VAL A 37 -11.23 -13.43 0.13
C VAL A 37 -10.58 -12.70 -1.03
N MET A 38 -9.84 -13.44 -1.85
CA MET A 38 -9.28 -12.94 -3.10
C MET A 38 -9.71 -13.86 -4.24
N GLU A 39 -10.38 -13.32 -5.24
CA GLU A 39 -10.72 -13.99 -6.49
C GLU A 39 -9.72 -13.57 -7.58
N THR A 40 -9.27 -14.52 -8.39
CA THR A 40 -8.32 -14.28 -9.49
C THR A 40 -8.96 -14.57 -10.84
N TYR A 41 -8.64 -13.74 -11.84
CA TYR A 41 -9.23 -13.84 -13.17
C TYR A 41 -8.17 -13.83 -14.27
N ASP A 42 -8.42 -14.59 -15.33
CA ASP A 42 -7.52 -14.74 -16.47
C ASP A 42 -7.73 -13.66 -17.55
N GLU A 43 -7.02 -13.79 -18.69
CA GLU A 43 -7.12 -12.84 -19.80
C GLU A 43 -8.52 -12.77 -20.44
N ASN A 44 -9.25 -13.89 -20.37
CA ASN A 44 -10.62 -14.04 -20.89
C ASN A 44 -11.69 -13.55 -19.89
N ASN A 45 -11.27 -13.05 -18.73
CA ASN A 45 -12.11 -12.68 -17.59
C ASN A 45 -12.83 -13.88 -16.95
N GLU A 46 -12.27 -15.08 -17.08
CA GLU A 46 -12.77 -16.27 -16.40
C GLU A 46 -12.17 -16.37 -14.99
N LEU A 47 -13.00 -16.74 -14.02
CA LEU A 47 -12.56 -16.99 -12.65
C LEU A 47 -11.62 -18.20 -12.63
N ILE A 48 -10.41 -18.01 -12.14
CA ILE A 48 -9.41 -19.07 -11.98
C ILE A 48 -9.59 -19.75 -10.62
N GLU A 49 -9.47 -18.98 -9.54
CA GLU A 49 -9.48 -19.50 -8.17
C GLU A 49 -9.97 -18.45 -7.16
N ARG A 50 -10.61 -18.93 -6.10
CA ARG A 50 -11.02 -18.13 -4.93
C ARG A 50 -10.17 -18.53 -3.73
N TYR A 51 -9.28 -17.65 -3.30
CA TYR A 51 -8.39 -17.84 -2.15
C TYR A 51 -9.04 -17.32 -0.87
N GLN A 52 -8.92 -18.10 0.19
CA GLN A 52 -9.22 -17.67 1.56
C GLN A 52 -7.92 -17.20 2.20
N LEU A 53 -7.90 -15.95 2.68
CA LEU A 53 -6.70 -15.30 3.18
C LEU A 53 -6.87 -14.92 4.66
N ASN A 54 -5.86 -15.22 5.48
CA ASN A 54 -5.85 -14.94 6.91
C ASN A 54 -4.82 -13.87 7.24
N TYR A 55 -5.28 -12.68 7.62
CA TYR A 55 -4.42 -11.53 7.90
C TYR A 55 -3.99 -11.50 9.37
N ASN A 56 -2.69 -11.51 9.58
CA ASN A 56 -2.08 -11.35 10.89
C ASN A 56 -1.75 -9.86 11.11
N TYR A 57 -2.47 -9.20 12.02
CA TYR A 57 -2.26 -7.78 12.34
C TYR A 57 -0.99 -7.50 13.15
N ASP A 58 -0.40 -8.51 13.79
CA ASP A 58 0.85 -8.35 14.53
C ASP A 58 2.04 -8.38 13.57
N GLU A 59 1.99 -9.25 12.54
CA GLU A 59 3.04 -9.38 11.53
C GLU A 59 2.84 -8.44 10.32
N LEU A 60 1.60 -7.98 10.09
CA LEU A 60 1.17 -7.16 8.95
C LEU A 60 1.24 -7.88 7.59
N PHE A 61 1.02 -9.19 7.60
CA PHE A 61 1.00 -10.05 6.40
C PHE A 61 -0.17 -11.02 6.42
N PHE A 62 -0.58 -11.45 5.22
CA PHE A 62 -1.37 -12.68 5.09
C PHE A 62 -0.49 -13.91 5.35
N ASP A 63 -1.03 -14.90 6.05
CA ASP A 63 -0.35 -16.18 6.29
C ASP A 63 0.01 -16.86 4.95
N GLU A 64 -0.81 -16.64 3.91
CA GLU A 64 -0.63 -17.17 2.56
C GLU A 64 0.32 -16.34 1.68
N TYR A 65 0.91 -15.24 2.19
CA TYR A 65 1.64 -14.28 1.35
C TYR A 65 2.74 -14.90 0.49
N ALA A 66 3.50 -15.85 1.05
CA ALA A 66 4.56 -16.52 0.31
C ALA A 66 4.04 -17.24 -0.95
N ASN A 67 2.82 -17.81 -0.89
CA ASN A 67 2.20 -18.47 -2.04
C ASN A 67 1.72 -17.45 -3.08
N LEU A 68 1.19 -16.31 -2.62
CA LEU A 68 0.71 -15.24 -3.50
C LEU A 68 1.81 -14.72 -4.43
N LEU A 69 3.07 -14.67 -3.97
CA LEU A 69 4.22 -14.19 -4.75
C LEU A 69 4.45 -14.97 -6.05
N PHE A 70 4.03 -16.24 -6.11
CA PHE A 70 4.33 -17.13 -7.23
C PHE A 70 3.13 -17.36 -8.16
N LEU A 71 2.03 -16.66 -7.95
CA LEU A 71 0.89 -16.73 -8.84
C LEU A 71 1.25 -16.18 -10.24
N THR A 72 0.63 -16.76 -11.27
CA THR A 72 0.84 -16.41 -12.68
C THR A 72 -0.46 -16.53 -13.45
N ASN A 73 -0.49 -15.95 -14.66
CA ASN A 73 -1.64 -15.93 -15.55
C ASN A 73 -2.87 -15.21 -14.96
N ILE A 74 -2.63 -14.12 -14.23
CA ILE A 74 -3.68 -13.34 -13.57
C ILE A 74 -3.75 -11.95 -14.20
N LYS A 75 -4.85 -11.69 -14.92
CA LYS A 75 -5.18 -10.38 -15.47
C LYS A 75 -5.62 -9.41 -14.39
N TYR A 76 -6.50 -9.85 -13.49
CA TYR A 76 -6.90 -9.03 -12.35
C TYR A 76 -7.34 -9.90 -11.17
N ILE A 77 -7.40 -9.26 -10.00
CA ILE A 77 -7.93 -9.86 -8.77
C ILE A 77 -9.01 -8.97 -8.19
N ILE A 78 -9.91 -9.57 -7.43
CA ILE A 78 -10.85 -8.87 -6.57
C ILE A 78 -10.62 -9.36 -5.14
N ALA A 79 -10.25 -8.45 -4.24
CA ALA A 79 -10.07 -8.75 -2.82
C ALA A 79 -11.09 -7.99 -1.97
N CYS A 80 -11.71 -8.71 -1.03
CA CYS A 80 -12.75 -8.21 -0.13
C CYS A 80 -12.56 -8.82 1.26
N SER A 81 -13.25 -8.27 2.27
CA SER A 81 -13.48 -9.05 3.50
C SER A 81 -14.33 -10.28 3.17
N GLU A 82 -14.20 -11.36 3.96
CA GLU A 82 -14.98 -12.59 3.78
C GLU A 82 -16.50 -12.32 3.79
N GLU A 83 -16.95 -11.36 4.59
CA GLU A 83 -18.37 -11.00 4.73
C GLU A 83 -18.91 -10.16 3.56
N ASP A 84 -18.03 -9.57 2.74
CA ASP A 84 -18.39 -8.59 1.72
C ASP A 84 -18.27 -9.11 0.29
N ILE A 85 -17.55 -10.22 0.04
CA ILE A 85 -17.25 -10.69 -1.32
C ILE A 85 -18.51 -11.01 -2.14
N ASP A 86 -19.48 -11.70 -1.53
CA ASP A 86 -20.70 -12.15 -2.21
C ASP A 86 -21.84 -11.09 -2.17
N LYS A 87 -21.58 -9.90 -1.60
CA LYS A 87 -22.54 -8.78 -1.65
C LYS A 87 -22.65 -8.25 -3.08
N SER A 88 -23.85 -7.76 -3.43
CA SER A 88 -24.08 -7.19 -4.75
C SER A 88 -23.31 -5.88 -4.95
N GLU A 89 -23.05 -5.49 -6.20
CA GLU A 89 -22.37 -4.21 -6.53
C GLU A 89 -23.11 -2.96 -6.03
N ASN A 90 -24.39 -3.07 -5.67
CA ASN A 90 -25.12 -1.95 -5.05
C ASN A 90 -24.83 -1.82 -3.55
N GLU A 91 -24.39 -2.90 -2.91
CA GLU A 91 -24.16 -3.01 -1.47
C GLU A 91 -22.68 -2.81 -1.08
N LYS A 92 -21.78 -2.90 -2.06
CA LYS A 92 -20.33 -2.67 -1.88
C LYS A 92 -19.80 -1.70 -2.93
N ASN A 93 -18.71 -1.02 -2.62
CA ASN A 93 -17.95 -0.26 -3.61
C ASN A 93 -16.73 -1.07 -4.04
N THR A 94 -16.40 -1.09 -5.33
CA THR A 94 -15.18 -1.75 -5.80
C THR A 94 -14.24 -0.68 -6.34
N LEU A 95 -13.09 -0.50 -5.68
CA LEU A 95 -12.06 0.42 -6.12
C LEU A 95 -11.19 -0.26 -7.18
N LEU A 96 -11.03 0.37 -8.34
CA LEU A 96 -10.16 -0.11 -9.40
C LEU A 96 -8.76 0.47 -9.24
N PHE A 97 -7.80 -0.41 -9.04
CA PHE A 97 -6.39 -0.08 -8.95
C PHE A 97 -5.61 -0.71 -10.10
N TRP A 98 -5.00 0.12 -10.93
CA TRP A 98 -4.08 -0.34 -11.95
C TRP A 98 -2.66 -0.49 -11.40
N ASN A 99 -2.13 -1.71 -11.46
CA ASN A 99 -0.78 -2.04 -11.03
C ASN A 99 0.15 -2.29 -12.23
N THR A 100 1.45 -2.17 -11.96
CA THR A 100 2.59 -2.42 -12.84
C THR A 100 2.92 -3.90 -13.05
N SER A 101 2.21 -4.84 -12.41
CA SER A 101 2.32 -6.28 -12.72
C SER A 101 1.91 -6.56 -14.16
N THR A 102 2.46 -7.61 -14.73
CA THR A 102 1.95 -8.21 -15.97
C THR A 102 1.12 -9.45 -15.64
N VAL A 103 0.32 -9.92 -16.59
CA VAL A 103 -0.44 -11.18 -16.46
C VAL A 103 0.44 -12.36 -16.01
N THR A 104 1.70 -12.37 -16.44
CA THR A 104 2.67 -13.43 -16.12
C THR A 104 3.43 -13.24 -14.82
N VAL A 105 3.39 -12.05 -14.18
CA VAL A 105 4.22 -11.72 -13.00
C VAL A 105 3.37 -11.03 -11.94
N PHE A 106 2.97 -11.77 -10.90
CA PHE A 106 2.06 -11.28 -9.85
C PHE A 106 2.73 -10.61 -8.64
N ILE A 107 4.05 -10.71 -8.50
CA ILE A 107 4.80 -10.31 -7.30
C ILE A 107 4.44 -8.89 -6.80
N SER A 108 4.34 -7.92 -7.71
CA SER A 108 4.01 -6.54 -7.33
C SER A 108 2.57 -6.40 -6.82
N THR A 109 1.62 -7.17 -7.35
CA THR A 109 0.22 -7.18 -6.90
C THR A 109 0.12 -7.72 -5.48
N ALA A 110 0.87 -8.77 -5.15
CA ALA A 110 0.85 -9.39 -3.82
C ALA A 110 1.21 -8.40 -2.68
N ILE A 111 2.09 -7.43 -2.96
CA ILE A 111 2.44 -6.36 -2.00
C ILE A 111 1.20 -5.53 -1.64
N TYR A 112 0.41 -5.14 -2.64
CA TYR A 112 -0.79 -4.34 -2.44
C TYR A 112 -1.95 -5.14 -1.85
N VAL A 113 -2.04 -6.42 -2.18
CA VAL A 113 -2.98 -7.34 -1.51
C VAL A 113 -2.70 -7.35 -0.01
N ASN A 114 -1.45 -7.49 0.45
CA ASN A 114 -1.14 -7.40 1.89
C ASN A 114 -1.46 -6.05 2.54
N ALA A 115 -1.38 -4.95 1.78
CA ALA A 115 -1.72 -3.64 2.30
C ALA A 115 -3.25 -3.44 2.41
N PHE A 116 -4.05 -4.24 1.68
CA PHE A 116 -5.49 -4.08 1.59
C PHE A 116 -6.20 -4.17 2.95
N PRO A 117 -5.93 -5.11 3.87
CA PRO A 117 -6.59 -5.14 5.18
C PRO A 117 -6.38 -3.87 6.02
N LEU A 118 -5.21 -3.26 5.94
CA LEU A 118 -4.94 -1.99 6.62
C LEU A 118 -5.76 -0.86 6.00
N TRP A 119 -5.80 -0.80 4.67
CA TRP A 119 -6.60 0.17 3.96
C TRP A 119 -8.10 -0.04 4.21
N TYR A 120 -8.54 -1.29 4.24
CA TYR A 120 -9.91 -1.70 4.53
C TYR A 120 -10.40 -1.13 5.85
N ASN A 121 -9.62 -1.32 6.91
CA ASN A 121 -9.96 -0.81 8.23
C ASN A 121 -9.98 0.71 8.32
N GLU A 122 -9.12 1.42 7.59
CA GLU A 122 -9.14 2.88 7.61
C GLU A 122 -10.37 3.44 6.86
N LEU A 123 -10.71 2.86 5.71
CA LEU A 123 -11.88 3.31 4.95
C LEU A 123 -13.21 2.91 5.60
N LYS A 124 -13.29 1.75 6.27
CA LYS A 124 -14.49 1.31 6.99
C LYS A 124 -14.91 2.30 8.09
N LYS A 125 -13.96 3.04 8.68
CA LYS A 125 -14.26 4.09 9.69
C LYS A 125 -14.99 5.30 9.12
N THR A 126 -14.86 5.55 7.81
CA THR A 126 -15.38 6.75 7.16
C THR A 126 -16.46 6.46 6.12
N ASN A 127 -16.57 5.23 5.65
CA ASN A 127 -17.50 4.83 4.60
C ASN A 127 -18.71 4.09 5.19
N GLU A 128 -19.89 4.40 4.66
CA GLU A 128 -21.14 3.72 5.04
C GLU A 128 -21.26 2.32 4.39
N LYS A 129 -20.59 2.12 3.25
CA LYS A 129 -20.59 0.85 2.51
C LYS A 129 -19.26 0.11 2.67
N PRO A 130 -19.28 -1.23 2.75
CA PRO A 130 -18.07 -2.02 2.60
C PRO A 130 -17.46 -1.77 1.22
N PHE A 131 -16.17 -2.03 1.09
CA PHE A 131 -15.51 -1.95 -0.20
C PHE A 131 -14.58 -3.12 -0.45
N CYS A 132 -14.40 -3.39 -1.73
CA CYS A 132 -13.45 -4.33 -2.29
C CYS A 132 -12.43 -3.56 -3.10
N ILE A 133 -11.27 -4.18 -3.32
CA ILE A 133 -10.28 -3.68 -4.26
C ILE A 133 -10.21 -4.64 -5.46
N ARG A 134 -10.31 -4.09 -6.66
CA ARG A 134 -9.94 -4.77 -7.89
C ARG A 134 -8.56 -4.29 -8.31
N ILE A 135 -7.61 -5.19 -8.46
CA ILE A 135 -6.24 -4.85 -8.90
C ILE A 135 -5.98 -5.47 -10.26
N ASP A 136 -5.77 -4.62 -11.26
CA ASP A 136 -5.52 -5.03 -12.65
C ASP A 136 -4.01 -5.05 -12.94
N SER A 137 -3.54 -6.13 -13.56
CA SER A 137 -2.17 -6.33 -14.03
C SER A 137 -1.95 -5.67 -15.39
N VAL A 138 -1.81 -4.35 -15.37
CA VAL A 138 -1.76 -3.49 -16.58
C VAL A 138 -0.33 -3.34 -17.13
N GLY A 139 0.68 -3.46 -16.27
CA GLY A 139 2.08 -3.30 -16.68
C GLY A 139 2.52 -1.84 -16.83
N TRP A 140 3.82 -1.62 -16.94
CA TRP A 140 4.42 -0.27 -16.88
C TRP A 140 4.02 0.66 -18.03
N TYR A 141 3.80 0.12 -19.22
CA TYR A 141 3.52 0.92 -20.41
C TYR A 141 2.08 1.44 -20.36
N ASP A 142 1.11 0.55 -20.22
CA ASP A 142 -0.30 0.93 -20.27
C ASP A 142 -0.72 1.78 -19.06
N ASN A 143 -0.13 1.56 -17.88
CA ASN A 143 -0.32 2.47 -16.74
C ASN A 143 0.01 3.94 -17.09
N ALA A 144 1.00 4.18 -17.93
CA ALA A 144 1.43 5.52 -18.30
C ALA A 144 0.74 6.09 -19.54
N TYR A 145 0.36 5.23 -20.50
CA TYR A 145 0.02 5.68 -21.84
C TYR A 145 -1.37 5.26 -22.33
N ALA A 146 -1.91 4.14 -21.84
CA ALA A 146 -3.23 3.66 -22.30
C ALA A 146 -4.30 4.69 -21.95
N ASP A 147 -5.29 4.86 -22.82
CA ASP A 147 -6.39 5.77 -22.55
C ASP A 147 -7.18 5.30 -21.31
N ILE A 148 -7.67 6.26 -20.53
CA ILE A 148 -8.49 6.04 -19.35
C ILE A 148 -9.66 7.00 -19.35
N CYS A 149 -10.73 6.67 -18.61
CA CYS A 149 -11.85 7.57 -18.33
C CYS A 149 -12.45 8.23 -19.58
N LYS A 150 -12.73 7.42 -20.62
CA LYS A 150 -13.37 7.90 -21.84
C LYS A 150 -14.89 7.78 -21.71
N ASP A 151 -15.56 8.94 -21.60
CA ASP A 151 -17.01 9.02 -21.42
C ASP A 151 -17.81 8.38 -22.58
N ASP A 152 -17.20 8.22 -23.75
CA ASP A 152 -17.81 7.67 -24.95
C ASP A 152 -17.56 6.17 -25.18
N ASP A 153 -16.73 5.54 -24.34
CA ASP A 153 -16.38 4.12 -24.47
C ASP A 153 -16.28 3.43 -23.09
N ASP A 154 -17.37 2.78 -22.69
CA ASP A 154 -17.45 2.00 -21.44
C ASP A 154 -16.44 0.82 -21.38
N SER A 155 -15.83 0.42 -22.50
CA SER A 155 -14.79 -0.60 -22.50
C SER A 155 -13.44 -0.07 -22.00
N ILE A 156 -13.26 1.25 -21.98
CA ILE A 156 -12.07 1.93 -21.45
C ILE A 156 -12.32 2.25 -19.98
N PRO A 157 -11.63 1.58 -19.05
CA PRO A 157 -11.87 1.76 -17.63
C PRO A 157 -11.40 3.14 -17.14
N CYS A 158 -11.99 3.59 -16.03
CA CYS A 158 -11.55 4.75 -15.28
C CYS A 158 -11.02 4.29 -13.92
N PRO A 159 -9.71 4.06 -13.76
CA PRO A 159 -9.14 3.57 -12.52
C PRO A 159 -9.18 4.64 -11.42
N ASP A 160 -9.51 4.23 -10.20
CA ASP A 160 -9.45 5.10 -9.01
C ASP A 160 -8.00 5.37 -8.58
N LEU A 161 -7.12 4.41 -8.81
CA LEU A 161 -5.70 4.48 -8.50
C LEU A 161 -4.86 3.91 -9.65
N ILE A 162 -3.68 4.50 -9.88
CA ILE A 162 -2.70 4.01 -10.85
C ILE A 162 -1.32 4.02 -10.20
N MET A 163 -0.62 2.90 -10.26
CA MET A 163 0.81 2.84 -9.93
C MET A 163 1.62 3.20 -11.17
N ILE A 164 2.38 4.29 -11.07
CA ILE A 164 3.11 4.85 -12.21
C ILE A 164 4.52 5.26 -11.81
N GLY A 165 5.46 5.20 -12.74
CA GLY A 165 6.80 5.72 -12.52
C GLY A 165 6.79 7.24 -12.39
N SER A 166 7.65 7.80 -11.54
CA SER A 166 7.70 9.25 -11.33
C SER A 166 7.95 10.02 -12.64
N THR A 167 8.79 9.47 -13.51
CA THR A 167 9.10 10.04 -14.84
C THR A 167 7.93 9.96 -15.83
N GLN A 168 6.94 9.10 -15.58
CA GLN A 168 5.76 8.92 -16.43
C GLN A 168 4.57 9.77 -15.96
N LEU A 169 4.60 10.29 -14.73
CA LEU A 169 3.51 11.09 -14.16
C LEU A 169 3.17 12.33 -14.99
N ALA A 170 4.18 12.97 -15.57
CA ALA A 170 4.00 14.15 -16.43
C ALA A 170 3.10 13.87 -17.64
N VAL A 171 3.12 12.65 -18.20
CA VAL A 171 2.29 12.30 -19.36
C VAL A 171 0.81 12.35 -18.99
N ARG A 172 0.44 11.72 -17.86
CA ARG A 172 -0.93 11.75 -17.34
C ARG A 172 -1.36 13.16 -16.97
N TYR A 173 -0.47 13.92 -16.33
CA TYR A 173 -0.72 15.32 -15.99
C TYR A 173 -1.07 16.18 -17.22
N LEU A 174 -0.28 16.06 -18.30
CA LEU A 174 -0.49 16.81 -19.55
C LEU A 174 -1.77 16.41 -20.31
N LYS A 175 -2.36 15.26 -19.97
CA LYS A 175 -3.65 14.80 -20.50
C LYS A 175 -4.85 15.19 -19.60
N ASP A 176 -4.61 15.97 -18.53
CA ASP A 176 -5.62 16.28 -17.50
C ASP A 176 -6.18 15.04 -16.77
N GLU A 177 -5.40 13.96 -16.71
CA GLU A 177 -5.77 12.65 -16.14
C GLU A 177 -5.34 12.51 -14.66
N THR A 178 -5.13 13.62 -13.96
CA THR A 178 -4.64 13.62 -12.57
C THR A 178 -5.45 14.56 -11.69
N ILE A 179 -5.45 14.29 -10.38
CA ILE A 179 -6.10 15.14 -9.37
C ILE A 179 -5.08 15.77 -8.44
N SER A 180 -5.38 16.98 -7.95
CA SER A 180 -4.55 17.65 -6.96
C SER A 180 -4.71 17.02 -5.57
N LEU A 181 -3.62 16.49 -5.03
CA LEU A 181 -3.53 15.91 -3.68
C LEU A 181 -3.13 16.94 -2.61
N ASN A 182 -3.11 18.24 -2.94
CA ASN A 182 -2.75 19.30 -2.00
C ASN A 182 -3.56 19.26 -0.69
N LYS A 183 -4.88 19.04 -0.80
CA LYS A 183 -5.77 18.92 0.37
C LYS A 183 -5.40 17.70 1.22
N TYR A 184 -5.09 16.59 0.58
CA TYR A 184 -4.67 15.36 1.25
C TYR A 184 -3.37 15.58 2.04
N PHE A 185 -2.31 16.10 1.41
CA PHE A 185 -1.03 16.32 2.09
C PHE A 185 -1.10 17.40 3.16
N ARG A 186 -1.90 18.45 2.97
CA ARG A 186 -2.15 19.44 4.03
C ARG A 186 -2.81 18.80 5.25
N ASN A 187 -3.83 17.96 5.05
CA ASN A 187 -4.50 17.28 6.15
C ASN A 187 -3.56 16.27 6.84
N TYR A 188 -2.73 15.56 6.09
CA TYR A 188 -1.69 14.69 6.62
C TYR A 188 -0.71 15.47 7.51
N PHE A 189 -0.22 16.63 7.05
CA PHE A 189 0.67 17.49 7.81
C PHE A 189 0.02 17.97 9.11
N LEU A 190 -1.23 18.44 9.06
CA LEU A 190 -1.97 18.89 10.25
C LEU A 190 -2.16 17.77 11.27
N LYS A 191 -2.37 16.54 10.82
CA LYS A 191 -2.56 15.37 11.70
C LYS A 191 -1.25 14.88 12.31
N ASN A 192 -0.16 14.86 11.54
CA ASN A 192 1.07 14.16 11.94
C ASN A 192 2.25 15.10 12.29
N GLY A 193 2.13 16.39 12.00
CA GLY A 193 3.21 17.38 12.17
C GLY A 193 4.42 17.18 11.24
N LYS A 194 4.30 16.28 10.24
CA LYS A 194 5.37 15.94 9.30
C LYS A 194 4.93 16.25 7.88
N SER A 195 5.74 17.04 7.18
CA SER A 195 5.50 17.37 5.77
C SER A 195 6.09 16.26 4.89
N LEU A 196 5.44 15.97 3.76
CA LEU A 196 5.93 14.95 2.83
C LEU A 196 7.25 15.41 2.19
N GLU A 197 7.38 16.71 1.95
CA GLU A 197 8.56 17.40 1.44
C GLU A 197 9.83 17.03 2.21
N ASN A 198 9.73 16.90 3.54
CA ASN A 198 10.87 16.57 4.39
C ASN A 198 11.29 15.10 4.29
N LEU A 199 10.44 14.23 3.73
CA LEU A 199 10.70 12.81 3.55
C LEU A 199 11.33 12.52 2.17
N LEU A 200 11.27 13.47 1.23
CA LEU A 200 11.76 13.30 -0.13
C LEU A 200 13.11 13.97 -0.33
N THR A 201 13.89 13.42 -1.26
CA THR A 201 15.07 14.14 -1.74
C THR A 201 14.63 15.37 -2.53
N LYS A 202 15.48 16.41 -2.56
CA LYS A 202 15.18 17.68 -3.25
C LYS A 202 14.75 17.46 -4.71
N TYR A 203 15.33 16.50 -5.40
CA TYR A 203 15.02 16.23 -6.81
C TYR A 203 13.71 15.48 -6.96
N THR A 204 13.48 14.46 -6.11
CA THR A 204 12.24 13.68 -6.12
C THR A 204 11.01 14.55 -5.90
N TYR A 205 11.11 15.61 -5.08
CA TYR A 205 10.00 16.56 -4.88
C TYR A 205 9.42 17.11 -6.20
N TYR A 206 10.27 17.46 -7.17
CA TYR A 206 9.83 18.05 -8.43
C TYR A 206 9.18 17.06 -9.39
N ASP A 207 9.36 15.75 -9.17
CA ASP A 207 8.64 14.74 -9.95
C ASP A 207 7.16 14.67 -9.55
N TYR A 208 6.83 14.99 -8.30
CA TYR A 208 5.49 14.86 -7.73
C TYR A 208 4.74 16.18 -7.58
N TYR A 209 5.45 17.31 -7.62
CA TYR A 209 4.88 18.64 -7.41
C TYR A 209 5.04 19.52 -8.66
N VAL A 210 3.96 19.69 -9.41
CA VAL A 210 3.92 20.42 -10.69
C VAL A 210 2.82 21.47 -10.65
N ASP A 211 3.10 22.69 -11.12
CA ASP A 211 2.16 23.82 -11.17
C ASP A 211 1.42 24.07 -9.84
N ASN A 212 2.18 24.00 -8.73
CA ASN A 212 1.69 24.11 -7.36
C ASN A 212 0.74 23.00 -6.90
N ASN A 213 0.70 21.86 -7.59
CA ASN A 213 -0.12 20.71 -7.25
C ASN A 213 0.74 19.50 -6.95
N TRP A 214 0.47 18.87 -5.81
CA TRP A 214 0.87 17.49 -5.57
C TRP A 214 0.06 16.55 -6.45
N LEU A 215 0.71 15.83 -7.35
CA LEU A 215 0.06 14.99 -8.35
C LEU A 215 -0.01 13.51 -7.97
N ALA A 216 0.90 13.03 -7.13
CA ALA A 216 0.91 11.65 -6.66
C ALA A 216 1.56 11.51 -5.28
N ALA A 217 1.33 10.36 -4.64
CA ALA A 217 1.97 9.96 -3.40
C ALA A 217 3.15 9.01 -3.69
N PRO A 218 4.37 9.30 -3.22
CA PRO A 218 5.51 8.40 -3.38
C PRO A 218 5.32 7.12 -2.55
N VAL A 219 5.30 5.96 -3.21
CA VAL A 219 5.08 4.64 -2.56
C VAL A 219 6.38 3.86 -2.39
N ALA A 220 7.26 3.91 -3.39
CA ALA A 220 8.53 3.19 -3.39
C ALA A 220 9.61 4.01 -4.10
N THR A 221 10.86 3.80 -3.72
CA THR A 221 12.04 4.34 -4.40
C THR A 221 12.93 3.19 -4.86
N ASP A 222 13.32 3.21 -6.13
CA ASP A 222 14.33 2.30 -6.66
C ASP A 222 15.71 2.97 -6.59
N PHE A 223 16.70 2.24 -6.07
CA PHE A 223 18.08 2.67 -6.06
C PHE A 223 18.88 1.76 -6.99
N ARG A 224 19.32 2.34 -8.11
CA ARG A 224 20.25 1.65 -9.02
C ARG A 224 21.64 1.67 -8.42
N VAL A 225 21.99 0.56 -7.78
CA VAL A 225 23.33 0.33 -7.25
C VAL A 225 24.18 -0.43 -8.26
N PHE A 226 25.40 0.03 -8.48
CA PHE A 226 26.37 -0.70 -9.29
C PHE A 226 26.84 -1.94 -8.50
N ARG A 227 26.47 -3.12 -8.97
CA ARG A 227 26.92 -4.40 -8.41
C ARG A 227 28.02 -4.98 -9.30
N PHE A 228 29.06 -5.53 -8.70
CA PHE A 228 30.13 -6.23 -9.41
C PHE A 228 30.46 -7.55 -8.70
N ASN A 229 30.98 -8.52 -9.46
CA ASN A 229 31.36 -9.81 -8.91
C ASN A 229 32.76 -9.72 -8.31
N MET A 230 32.87 -9.88 -6.98
CA MET A 230 34.15 -9.77 -6.29
C MET A 230 35.19 -10.80 -6.76
N THR A 231 34.77 -12.02 -7.08
CA THR A 231 35.67 -13.08 -7.56
C THR A 231 36.27 -12.71 -8.91
N THR A 232 35.44 -12.25 -9.84
CA THR A 232 35.92 -11.75 -11.14
C THR A 232 36.82 -10.54 -10.96
N PHE A 233 36.45 -9.62 -10.08
CA PHE A 233 37.24 -8.41 -9.81
C PHE A 233 38.63 -8.75 -9.27
N ASN A 234 38.70 -9.66 -8.29
CA ASN A 234 39.96 -10.17 -7.73
C ASN A 234 40.81 -10.91 -8.76
N TYR A 235 40.17 -11.74 -9.60
CA TYR A 235 40.85 -12.45 -10.67
C TYR A 235 41.52 -11.47 -11.63
N CYS A 236 40.80 -10.47 -12.11
CA CYS A 236 41.37 -9.45 -12.99
C CYS A 236 42.51 -8.65 -12.32
N ILE A 237 42.39 -8.29 -11.04
CA ILE A 237 43.50 -7.68 -10.30
C ILE A 237 44.72 -8.61 -10.28
N SER A 238 44.52 -9.91 -10.06
CA SER A 238 45.63 -10.88 -10.04
C SER A 238 46.28 -11.11 -11.41
N GLU A 239 45.53 -10.94 -12.50
CA GLU A 239 46.02 -10.97 -13.88
C GLU A 239 46.73 -9.65 -14.29
N GLY A 240 46.83 -8.68 -13.39
CA GLY A 240 47.55 -7.43 -13.61
C GLY A 240 46.71 -6.30 -14.22
N TYR A 241 45.38 -6.44 -14.26
CA TYR A 241 44.50 -5.34 -14.67
C TYR A 241 44.46 -4.24 -13.58
N ASP A 242 44.51 -2.98 -14.00
CA ASP A 242 44.42 -1.80 -13.12
C ASP A 242 42.97 -1.56 -12.68
N LEU A 243 42.51 -2.38 -11.74
CA LEU A 243 41.18 -2.32 -11.15
C LEU A 243 41.28 -2.05 -9.65
N HIS A 244 40.43 -1.16 -9.16
CA HIS A 244 40.36 -0.82 -7.74
C HIS A 244 38.93 -0.96 -7.23
N TYR A 245 38.79 -1.52 -6.03
CA TYR A 245 37.51 -1.56 -5.34
C TYR A 245 37.01 -0.13 -5.07
N PRO A 246 35.70 0.13 -5.21
CA PRO A 246 35.14 1.41 -4.80
C PRO A 246 35.40 1.63 -3.30
N PRO A 247 35.64 2.88 -2.86
CA PRO A 247 35.95 3.18 -1.48
C PRO A 247 34.82 2.71 -0.56
N VAL A 248 35.19 1.97 0.48
CA VAL A 248 34.27 1.58 1.56
C VAL A 248 33.99 2.84 2.39
N LYS A 249 32.73 3.26 2.45
CA LYS A 249 32.28 4.34 3.35
C LYS A 249 31.92 3.77 4.72
#